data_AF-A0A401FN74-F1
#
_entry.id   AF-A0A401FN74-F1
#
_cell.length_a   1.000
_cell.length_b   1.000
_cell.length_c   1.000
_cell.angle_alpha   90.00
_cell.angle_beta   90.00
_cell.angle_gamma   90.00
#
_symmetry.space_group_name_H-M   'P 1'
#
loop_
_entity.id
_entity.type
_entity.pdbx_description
1 polymer ?
#
loop_
_entity_poly.entity_id
_entity_poly.type
_entity_poly.pdbx_seq_one_letter_code
_entity_poly.pdbx_strand_id
1 'polypeptide(L)'
;MAVAGIEIVETRLTHLAYATEIASAMLQRQQSTAILSARKIIVEGAVSIAEDAVSQIETDLKIETNDDKRLQLVNNVLVSIINEKGTQNVINTDSLD
;
A
#
# COMPACT_ATOMS: atom_id res chain seq x y z
N MET A 1 -33.98 -49.63 5.72
CA MET A 1 -34.40 -48.23 5.95
C MET A 1 -34.15 -47.47 4.66
N ALA A 2 -35.21 -47.09 3.95
CA ALA A 2 -35.11 -46.41 2.67
C ALA A 2 -34.94 -44.89 2.91
N VAL A 3 -33.91 -44.30 2.33
CA VAL A 3 -33.75 -42.84 2.26
C VAL A 3 -34.89 -42.32 1.39
N ALA A 4 -35.77 -41.49 1.96
CA ALA A 4 -36.84 -40.86 1.19
C ALA A 4 -36.19 -40.07 0.04
N GLY A 5 -36.57 -40.37 -1.21
CA GLY A 5 -35.97 -39.85 -2.44
C GLY A 5 -36.19 -38.34 -2.62
N ILE A 6 -35.48 -37.54 -1.84
CA ILE A 6 -35.52 -36.08 -1.86
C ILE A 6 -34.16 -35.59 -2.35
N GLU A 7 -34.17 -34.83 -3.44
CA GLU A 7 -33.01 -34.17 -4.02
C GLU A 7 -33.02 -32.69 -3.61
N ILE A 8 -31.95 -32.22 -2.97
CA ILE A 8 -31.82 -30.81 -2.59
C ILE A 8 -31.31 -30.04 -3.81
N VAL A 9 -32.18 -29.28 -4.45
CA VAL A 9 -31.85 -28.47 -5.65
C VAL A 9 -31.12 -27.18 -5.29
N GLU A 10 -31.47 -26.55 -4.16
CA GLU A 10 -30.85 -25.32 -3.66
C GLU A 10 -31.00 -25.22 -2.14
N THR A 11 -30.02 -24.64 -1.46
CA THR A 11 -30.14 -24.23 -0.05
C THR A 11 -29.61 -22.82 0.10
N ARG A 12 -30.35 -21.97 0.82
CA ARG A 12 -29.98 -20.58 1.07
C ARG A 12 -30.00 -20.28 2.57
N LEU A 13 -28.95 -19.65 3.06
CA LEU A 13 -28.94 -19.06 4.39
C LEU A 13 -29.68 -17.72 4.34
N THR A 14 -30.84 -17.64 4.99
CA THR A 14 -31.71 -16.44 5.02
C THR A 14 -31.34 -15.47 6.13
N HIS A 15 -30.64 -15.94 7.17
CA HIS A 15 -30.19 -15.08 8.26
C HIS A 15 -28.87 -15.58 8.84
N LEU A 16 -27.88 -14.69 8.86
CA LEU A 16 -26.61 -14.90 9.54
C LEU A 16 -26.51 -13.83 10.62
N ALA A 17 -26.89 -14.17 11.85
CA ALA A 17 -26.73 -13.28 12.99
C ALA A 17 -25.29 -13.39 13.51
N TYR A 18 -24.48 -12.37 13.24
CA TYR A 18 -23.20 -12.20 13.95
C TYR A 18 -23.50 -11.80 15.40
N ALA A 19 -22.73 -12.33 16.36
CA ALA A 19 -22.75 -11.81 17.72
C ALA A 19 -22.33 -10.33 17.70
N THR A 20 -23.09 -9.46 18.38
CA THR A 20 -22.84 -8.02 18.44
C THR A 20 -21.42 -7.71 18.94
N GLU A 21 -20.88 -8.57 19.81
CA GLU A 21 -19.53 -8.49 20.35
C GLU A 21 -18.42 -8.64 19.29
N ILE A 22 -18.68 -9.36 18.19
CA ILE A 22 -17.68 -9.64 17.14
C ILE A 22 -17.85 -8.71 15.93
N ALA A 23 -19.02 -8.09 15.77
CA ALA A 23 -19.30 -7.19 14.65
C ALA A 23 -18.32 -6.00 14.58
N SER A 24 -18.02 -5.35 15.71
CA SER A 24 -17.09 -4.22 15.76
C SER A 24 -15.65 -4.62 15.44
N ALA A 25 -15.18 -5.75 15.98
CA ALA A 25 -13.84 -6.28 15.71
C ALA A 25 -13.69 -6.76 14.24
N MET A 26 -14.74 -7.37 13.69
CA MET A 26 -14.79 -7.79 12.30
C MET A 26 -14.77 -6.58 11.35
N LEU A 27 -15.58 -5.56 11.63
CA LEU A 27 -15.60 -4.32 10.86
C LEU A 27 -14.25 -3.60 10.93
N GLN A 28 -13.65 -3.51 12.11
CA GLN A 28 -12.32 -2.91 12.29
C GLN A 28 -11.24 -3.65 11.49
N ARG A 29 -11.27 -4.99 11.47
CA ARG A 29 -10.33 -5.80 10.67
C ARG A 29 -10.55 -5.62 9.18
N GLN A 30 -11.80 -5.58 8.72
CA GLN A 30 -12.14 -5.33 7.32
C GLN A 30 -11.67 -3.94 6.88
N GLN A 31 -11.94 -2.91 7.67
CA GLN A 31 -11.46 -1.55 7.42
C GLN A 31 -9.93 -1.48 7.42
N SER A 32 -9.26 -2.14 8.38
CA SER A 32 -7.79 -2.18 8.42
C SER A 32 -7.21 -2.83 7.16
N THR A 33 -7.85 -3.89 6.66
CA THR A 33 -7.45 -4.56 5.41
C THR A 33 -7.66 -3.67 4.19
N ALA A 34 -8.77 -2.93 4.14
CA ALA A 34 -9.07 -1.98 3.07
C ALA A 34 -8.08 -0.81 3.07
N ILE A 35 -7.79 -0.25 4.26
CA ILE A 35 -6.81 0.83 4.42
C ILE A 35 -5.41 0.36 4.01
N LEU A 36 -5.00 -0.84 4.41
CA LEU A 36 -3.72 -1.40 4.02
C LEU A 36 -3.62 -1.60 2.50
N SER A 37 -4.69 -2.11 1.88
CA SER A 37 -4.75 -2.32 0.43
C SER A 37 -4.63 -1.00 -0.33
N ALA A 38 -5.34 0.04 0.13
CA ALA A 38 -5.21 1.39 -0.43
C ALA A 38 -3.79 1.95 -0.27
N ARG A 39 -3.17 1.78 0.91
CA ARG A 39 -1.78 2.20 1.14
C ARG A 39 -0.79 1.48 0.24
N LYS A 40 -0.99 0.20 -0.05
CA LYS A 40 -0.13 -0.56 -0.97
C LYS A 40 -0.13 0.06 -2.37
N ILE A 41 -1.31 0.40 -2.90
CA ILE A 41 -1.46 1.03 -4.21
C ILE A 41 -0.76 2.40 -4.24
N ILE A 42 -0.92 3.21 -3.18
CA ILE A 42 -0.26 4.52 -3.07
C ILE A 42 1.27 4.37 -3.09
N VAL A 43 1.81 3.43 -2.31
CA VAL A 43 3.26 3.20 -2.23
C VAL A 43 3.81 2.70 -3.55
N GLU A 44 3.11 1.77 -4.23
CA GLU A 44 3.51 1.28 -5.55
C GLU A 44 3.59 2.41 -6.58
N GLY A 45 2.59 3.30 -6.62
CA GLY A 45 2.62 4.49 -7.47
C GLY A 45 3.76 5.45 -7.09
N ALA A 46 3.97 5.69 -5.80
CA ALA A 46 5.01 6.59 -5.32
C ALA A 46 6.43 6.09 -5.67
N VAL A 47 6.68 4.78 -5.63
CA VAL A 47 7.97 4.19 -6.05
C VAL A 47 8.21 4.45 -7.53
N SER A 48 7.22 4.17 -8.39
CA SER A 48 7.33 4.44 -9.82
C SER A 48 7.64 5.92 -10.09
N ILE A 49 6.89 6.84 -9.45
CA ILE A 49 7.09 8.28 -9.62
C ILE A 49 8.49 8.70 -9.18
N ALA A 50 9.01 8.15 -8.07
CA ALA A 50 10.34 8.46 -7.57
C ALA A 50 11.45 7.95 -8.50
N GLU A 51 11.32 6.72 -9.00
CA GLU A 51 12.26 6.13 -9.96
C GLU A 51 12.30 6.89 -11.27
N ASP A 52 11.14 7.26 -11.81
CA ASP A 52 11.01 8.05 -13.04
C ASP A 52 11.64 9.43 -12.86
N ALA A 53 11.36 10.11 -11.74
CA ALA A 53 11.89 11.43 -11.44
C ALA A 53 13.43 11.42 -11.36
N VAL A 54 14.02 10.45 -10.66
CA VAL A 54 15.48 10.34 -10.54
C VAL A 54 16.12 10.02 -11.90
N SER A 55 15.52 9.11 -12.66
CA SER A 55 16.04 8.73 -13.99
C SER A 55 15.96 9.89 -14.99
N GLN A 56 14.91 10.70 -14.91
CA GLN A 56 14.78 11.92 -15.72
C GLN A 56 15.88 12.93 -15.38
N ILE A 57 16.16 13.17 -14.09
CA ILE A 57 17.21 14.10 -13.64
C ILE A 57 18.59 13.64 -14.11
N GLU A 58 18.90 12.35 -14.01
CA GLU A 58 20.18 11.78 -14.49
C GLU A 58 20.35 11.98 -16.00
N THR A 59 19.27 11.78 -16.76
CA THR A 59 19.26 11.97 -18.21
C THR A 59 19.44 13.43 -18.60
N ASP A 60 18.69 14.34 -17.97
CA ASP A 60 18.70 15.77 -18.29
C ASP A 60 20.02 16.44 -17.91
N LEU A 61 20.59 16.06 -16.76
CA LEU A 61 21.85 16.63 -16.28
C LEU A 61 23.08 15.88 -16.81
N LYS A 62 22.90 14.75 -17.51
CA LYS A 62 23.96 13.85 -17.98
C LYS A 62 24.91 13.43 -16.86
N ILE A 63 24.34 13.18 -15.67
CA ILE A 63 25.10 12.77 -14.49
C ILE A 63 25.01 11.25 -14.38
N GLU A 64 26.16 10.61 -14.18
CA GLU A 64 26.23 9.19 -13.86
C GLU A 64 26.31 9.05 -12.34
N THR A 65 25.23 8.56 -11.74
CA THR A 65 25.12 8.39 -10.29
C THR A 65 25.52 6.97 -9.91
N ASN A 66 26.41 6.80 -8.93
CA ASN A 66 26.67 5.48 -8.35
C ASN A 66 25.39 4.93 -7.66
N ASP A 67 25.21 3.62 -7.64
CA ASP A 67 24.04 2.91 -7.10
C ASP A 67 23.66 3.39 -5.69
N ASP A 68 24.66 3.61 -4.81
CA ASP A 68 24.42 4.12 -3.45
C ASP A 68 23.81 5.53 -3.44
N LYS A 69 24.29 6.43 -4.31
CA LYS A 69 23.77 7.80 -4.42
C LYS A 69 22.38 7.81 -5.05
N ARG A 70 22.13 6.94 -6.03
CA ARG A 70 20.81 6.79 -6.67
C ARG A 70 19.78 6.30 -5.66
N LEU A 71 20.12 5.31 -4.82
CA LEU A 71 19.26 4.81 -3.74
C LEU A 71 18.89 5.93 -2.74
N GLN A 72 19.84 6.78 -2.37
CA GLN A 72 19.56 7.92 -1.48
C GLN A 72 18.59 8.92 -2.12
N LEU A 73 18.77 9.25 -3.39
CA LEU A 73 17.88 10.17 -4.11
C LEU A 73 16.46 9.62 -4.23
N VAL A 74 16.31 8.35 -4.65
CA VAL A 74 15.01 7.69 -4.75
C VAL A 74 14.32 7.65 -3.39
N ASN A 75 15.04 7.33 -2.32
CA ASN A 75 14.50 7.33 -0.96
C ASN A 75 13.97 8.71 -0.55
N ASN A 76 14.77 9.76 -0.75
CA ASN A 76 14.40 11.13 -0.41
C ASN A 76 13.15 11.59 -1.17
N VAL A 77 13.07 11.28 -2.47
CA VAL A 77 11.90 11.59 -3.29
C VAL A 77 10.68 10.79 -2.84
N LEU A 78 10.84 9.48 -2.59
CA LEU A 78 9.78 8.59 -2.13
C LEU A 78 9.16 9.07 -0.81
N VAL A 79 10.00 9.39 0.17
CA VAL A 79 9.57 9.92 1.47
C VAL A 79 8.85 11.26 1.29
N SER A 80 9.33 12.11 0.38
CA SER A 80 8.66 13.39 0.07
C SER A 80 7.27 13.21 -0.56
N ILE A 81 7.06 12.19 -1.38
CA ILE A 81 5.77 11.93 -2.07
C ILE A 81 4.74 11.34 -1.10
N ILE A 82 5.15 10.42 -0.23
CA ILE A 82 4.24 9.70 0.68
C ILE A 82 3.83 10.56 1.88
N ASN A 83 4.56 11.63 2.17
CA ASN A 83 4.33 12.46 3.35
C ASN A 83 3.23 13.51 3.12
N GLU A 84 1.97 13.11 3.28
CA GLU A 84 0.79 13.98 3.10
C GLU A 84 0.49 14.87 4.33
N LYS A 85 1.10 14.60 5.49
CA LYS A 85 0.96 15.42 6.70
C LYS A 85 2.28 16.11 7.00
N GLY A 86 2.35 17.42 6.74
CA GLY A 86 3.50 18.31 6.94
C GLY A 86 4.34 18.05 8.19
N THR A 87 5.19 17.03 8.12
CA THR A 87 6.21 16.71 9.10
C THR A 87 7.50 17.26 8.53
N GLN A 88 8.13 18.16 9.28
CA GLN A 88 9.44 18.72 8.96
C GLN A 88 10.45 17.58 8.94
N ASN A 89 10.77 17.08 7.75
CA ASN A 89 11.91 16.19 7.60
C ASN A 89 13.16 17.03 7.45
N VAL A 90 14.13 16.75 8.34
CA VAL A 90 15.50 17.21 8.21
C VAL A 90 16.10 16.45 7.04
N ILE A 91 16.19 17.09 5.88
CA ILE A 91 16.88 16.55 4.72
C ILE A 91 18.38 16.62 5.04
N ASN A 92 18.97 15.51 5.49
CA ASN A 92 20.41 15.38 5.57
C ASN A 92 20.95 15.09 4.17
N THR A 93 21.19 16.15 3.40
CA THR A 93 22.20 16.11 2.34
C THR A 93 23.56 16.24 3.01
N ASP A 94 24.04 15.18 3.66
CA ASP A 94 25.42 15.18 4.14
C ASP A 94 26.35 15.28 2.92
N SER A 95 26.94 16.46 2.80
CA SER A 95 28.24 16.82 2.22
C SER A 95 28.59 16.22 0.85
N LEU A 96 28.52 17.07 -0.18
CA LEU A 96 29.44 16.95 -1.33
C LEU A 96 30.87 17.08 -0.80
N ASP A 97 31.57 15.97 -0.72
CA ASP A 97 33.02 15.92 -0.99
C ASP A 97 33.23 15.49 -2.45
#